data_AF-A0AAV9IW88-F1
#
_entry.id   AF-A0AAV9IW88-F1
#
_cell.length_a   1.000
_cell.length_b   1.000
_cell.length_c   1.000
_cell.angle_alpha   90.00
_cell.angle_beta   90.00
_cell.angle_gamma   90.00
#
_symmetry.space_group_name_H-M   'P 1'
#
loop_
_entity.id
_entity.type
_entity.pdbx_description
1 polymer ?
#
loop_
_entity_poly.entity_id
_entity_poly.type
_entity_poly.pdbx_seq_one_letter_code
_entity_poly.pdbx_strand_id
1 'polypeptide(L)'
;MDAPLPDPLEVEGYVVRVSEALVARLNQVAAPESARTPINFTLRPQTGREQRLVEQTLQRERRKRTELVRRVQTHWRLLEERRAAQVSEAVERQLGEWQQRDYQAPLRTRPLFCEAERQALIQCYQTERDVLDCAQLITALEQCAARAEQTALQESSAPARTEPVAKSPA
;
A
#
# COMPACT_ATOMS: atom_id res chain seq x y z
N MET A 1 9.55 -3.88 -8.80
CA MET A 1 10.52 -3.21 -9.70
C MET A 1 11.84 -3.21 -8.95
N ASP A 2 12.43 -4.40 -8.86
CA ASP A 2 13.67 -4.67 -8.13
C ASP A 2 14.84 -4.23 -9.00
N ALA A 3 15.48 -3.13 -8.64
CA ALA A 3 16.77 -2.79 -9.22
C ALA A 3 17.81 -3.74 -8.58
N PRO A 4 18.50 -4.58 -9.37
CA PRO A 4 19.54 -5.45 -8.82
C PRO A 4 20.64 -4.61 -8.18
N LEU A 5 21.07 -5.00 -6.98
CA LEU A 5 22.23 -4.39 -6.31
C LEU A 5 23.46 -4.49 -7.23
N PRO A 6 24.23 -3.41 -7.43
CA PRO A 6 25.46 -3.48 -8.21
C PRO A 6 26.48 -4.38 -7.51
N ASP A 7 27.11 -5.25 -8.29
CA ASP A 7 28.13 -6.18 -7.82
C ASP A 7 29.32 -5.43 -7.20
N PRO A 8 29.81 -5.83 -6.01
CA PRO A 8 30.91 -5.13 -5.33
C PRO A 8 32.27 -5.25 -6.04
N LEU A 9 32.33 -5.98 -7.17
CA LEU A 9 33.53 -6.23 -7.96
C LEU A 9 33.61 -5.40 -9.26
N GLU A 10 32.54 -4.70 -9.66
CA GLU A 10 32.48 -3.91 -10.91
C GLU A 10 32.89 -2.44 -10.76
N VAL A 11 33.54 -2.05 -9.65
CA VAL A 11 34.09 -0.70 -9.52
C VAL A 11 35.45 -0.64 -10.21
N GLU A 12 35.44 -0.61 -11.54
CA GLU A 12 36.58 -0.20 -12.35
C GLU A 12 36.87 1.28 -12.12
N GLY A 13 38.12 1.59 -11.75
CA GLY A 13 38.63 2.96 -11.69
C GLY A 13 39.30 3.32 -10.38
N TYR A 14 40.63 3.25 -10.36
CA TYR A 14 41.43 3.82 -9.28
C TYR A 14 41.54 5.34 -9.46
N VAL A 15 40.81 6.12 -8.67
CA VAL A 15 41.10 7.55 -8.48
C VAL A 15 41.75 7.71 -7.11
N VAL A 16 43.08 7.79 -7.09
CA VAL A 16 43.82 8.23 -5.91
C VAL A 16 43.48 9.71 -5.72
N ARG A 17 42.69 10.03 -4.70
CA ARG A 17 42.40 11.42 -4.33
C ARG A 17 43.67 12.04 -3.76
N VAL A 18 44.48 12.60 -4.65
CA VAL A 18 45.50 13.58 -4.28
C VAL A 18 44.74 14.75 -3.63
N SER A 19 45.20 15.21 -2.46
CA SER A 19 44.55 16.29 -1.72
C SER A 19 44.31 17.50 -2.64
N GLU A 20 43.13 18.12 -2.52
CA GLU A 20 42.72 19.26 -3.36
C GLU A 20 43.76 20.40 -3.38
N ALA A 21 44.54 20.55 -2.30
CA ALA A 21 45.65 21.50 -2.20
C ALA A 21 46.83 21.23 -3.17
N LEU A 22 47.11 19.96 -3.48
CA LEU A 22 48.17 19.57 -4.44
C LEU A 22 47.69 19.73 -5.88
N VAL A 23 46.42 19.41 -6.14
CA VAL A 23 45.77 19.62 -7.44
C VAL A 23 45.65 21.11 -7.75
N ALA A 24 45.29 21.94 -6.77
CA ALA A 24 45.24 23.39 -6.93
C ALA A 24 46.62 24.00 -7.25
N ARG A 25 47.70 23.48 -6.63
CA ARG A 25 49.08 23.92 -6.93
C ARG A 25 49.56 23.49 -8.32
N LEU A 26 49.17 22.31 -8.79
CA LEU A 26 49.50 21.84 -10.15
C LEU A 26 48.69 22.59 -11.22
N ASN A 27 47.43 22.89 -10.96
CA ASN A 27 46.56 23.65 -11.86
C ASN A 27 46.98 25.12 -12.02
N GLN A 28 47.73 25.68 -11.06
CA GLN A 28 48.27 27.05 -11.19
C GLN A 28 49.43 27.15 -12.20
N VAL A 29 50.06 26.03 -12.59
CA VAL A 29 51.19 26.03 -13.54
C VAL A 29 50.73 25.87 -15.00
N ALA A 30 49.45 25.56 -15.26
CA ALA A 30 48.92 25.41 -16.61
C ALA A 30 47.48 25.96 -16.72
N ALA A 31 47.34 27.20 -17.19
CA ALA A 31 46.08 27.73 -17.73
C ALA A 31 45.77 27.07 -19.12
N PRO A 32 44.57 27.19 -19.74
CA PRO A 32 43.32 27.87 -19.37
C PRO A 32 42.07 26.94 -19.28
N GLU A 33 40.92 27.52 -18.93
CA GLU A 33 39.70 26.92 -18.36
C GLU A 33 38.83 25.99 -19.25
N SER A 34 39.25 25.59 -20.46
CA SER A 34 38.35 24.95 -21.44
C SER A 34 38.42 23.42 -21.55
N ALA A 35 39.13 22.72 -20.67
CA ALA A 35 39.20 21.27 -20.69
C ALA A 35 39.26 20.67 -19.27
N ARG A 36 38.13 20.63 -18.56
CA ARG A 36 37.98 19.83 -17.34
C ARG A 36 37.78 18.35 -17.70
N THR A 37 38.75 17.75 -18.37
CA THR A 37 38.87 16.29 -18.37
C THR A 37 39.45 15.88 -17.01
N PRO A 38 38.90 14.84 -16.35
CA PRO A 38 39.52 14.32 -15.14
C PRO A 38 40.92 13.81 -15.50
N ILE A 39 41.95 14.54 -15.08
CA ILE A 39 43.33 14.12 -15.26
C ILE A 39 43.55 12.93 -14.33
N ASN A 40 43.47 11.73 -14.90
CA ASN A 40 43.81 10.50 -14.19
C ASN A 40 45.32 10.41 -14.05
N PHE A 41 45.86 10.93 -12.94
CA PHE A 41 47.25 10.75 -12.58
C PHE A 41 47.49 9.30 -12.12
N THR A 42 47.92 8.44 -13.03
CA THR A 42 48.50 7.15 -12.66
C THR A 42 49.93 7.37 -12.14
N LEU A 43 50.04 7.64 -10.83
CA LEU A 43 51.33 7.62 -10.15
C LEU A 43 51.84 6.17 -10.14
N ARG A 44 52.84 5.88 -10.98
CA ARG A 44 53.59 4.61 -10.92
C ARG A 44 54.65 4.75 -9.85
N PRO A 45 54.57 3.99 -8.74
CA PRO A 45 55.59 4.05 -7.69
C PRO A 45 56.92 3.54 -8.25
N GLN A 46 57.95 4.39 -8.21
CA GLN A 46 59.25 4.11 -8.81
C GLN A 46 60.19 3.43 -7.82
N THR A 47 59.95 3.61 -6.51
CA THR A 47 60.77 3.03 -5.45
C THR A 47 60.02 1.99 -4.63
N GLY A 48 60.75 1.00 -4.09
CA GLY A 48 60.16 -0.03 -3.22
C GLY A 48 59.52 0.54 -1.93
N ARG A 49 59.92 1.75 -1.51
CA ARG A 49 59.32 2.46 -0.38
C ARG A 49 57.96 3.07 -0.73
N GLU A 50 57.84 3.66 -1.91
CA GLU A 50 56.56 4.19 -2.43
C GLU A 50 55.54 3.08 -2.65
N GLN A 51 55.96 1.94 -3.19
CA GLN A 51 55.09 0.77 -3.38
C GLN A 51 54.43 0.33 -2.06
N ARG A 52 55.23 0.22 -0.98
CA ARG A 52 54.72 -0.14 0.35
C ARG A 52 53.76 0.89 0.92
N LEU A 53 54.02 2.18 0.71
CA LEU A 53 53.13 3.25 1.18
C LEU A 53 51.78 3.23 0.45
N VAL A 54 51.81 3.06 -0.88
CA VAL A 54 50.60 2.94 -1.72
C VAL A 54 49.79 1.72 -1.29
N GLU A 55 50.44 0.58 -1.08
CA GLU A 55 49.76 -0.64 -0.64
C GLU A 55 49.12 -0.48 0.74
N GLN A 56 49.80 0.16 1.69
CA GLN A 56 49.23 0.46 3.01
C GLN A 56 48.04 1.41 2.93
N THR A 57 48.09 2.43 2.07
CA THR A 57 46.95 3.34 1.87
C THR A 57 45.77 2.63 1.21
N LEU A 58 46.03 1.80 0.19
CA LEU A 58 45.01 0.98 -0.44
C LEU A 58 44.34 0.03 0.55
N GLN A 59 45.10 -0.62 1.43
CA GLN A 59 44.53 -1.47 2.47
C GLN A 59 43.66 -0.69 3.44
N ARG A 60 44.08 0.50 3.87
CA ARG A 60 43.27 1.38 4.75
C ARG A 60 41.97 1.80 4.07
N GLU A 61 42.04 2.21 2.80
CA GLU A 61 40.87 2.62 2.02
C GLU A 61 39.92 1.46 1.76
N ARG A 62 40.44 0.26 1.45
CA ARG A 62 39.63 -0.95 1.33
C ARG A 62 38.88 -1.27 2.63
N ARG A 63 39.55 -1.18 3.79
CA ARG A 63 38.91 -1.38 5.11
C ARG A 63 37.79 -0.38 5.36
N LYS A 64 38.04 0.92 5.12
CA LYS A 64 37.00 1.96 5.26
C LYS A 64 35.81 1.70 4.34
N ARG A 65 36.05 1.31 3.08
CA ARG A 65 34.99 0.97 2.13
C ARG A 65 34.16 -0.22 2.60
N THR A 66 34.81 -1.29 3.05
CA THR A 66 34.07 -2.46 3.58
C THR A 66 33.23 -2.11 4.80
N GLU A 67 33.73 -1.23 5.67
CA GLU A 67 32.99 -0.77 6.84
C GLU A 67 31.81 0.12 6.48
N LEU A 68 31.99 1.06 5.53
CA LEU A 68 30.91 1.90 5.02
C LEU A 68 29.82 1.10 4.33
N VAL A 69 30.19 0.14 3.48
CA VAL A 69 29.23 -0.78 2.83
C VAL A 69 28.43 -1.54 3.87
N ARG A 70 29.11 -2.07 4.91
CA ARG A 70 28.42 -2.77 6.00
C ARG A 70 27.43 -1.86 6.74
N ARG A 71 27.80 -0.62 7.07
CA ARG A 71 26.92 0.35 7.74
C ARG A 71 25.71 0.71 6.88
N VAL A 72 25.93 0.94 5.59
CA VAL A 72 24.86 1.25 4.64
C VAL A 72 23.90 0.06 4.49
N GLN A 73 24.42 -1.16 4.36
CA GLN A 73 23.59 -2.37 4.31
C GLN A 73 22.75 -2.55 5.57
N THR A 74 23.33 -2.35 6.77
CA THR A 74 22.56 -2.44 8.02
C THR A 74 21.47 -1.38 8.11
N HIS A 75 21.77 -0.16 7.65
CA HIS A 75 20.80 0.92 7.65
C HIS A 75 19.65 0.64 6.67
N TRP A 76 19.95 0.10 5.49
CA TRP A 76 18.93 -0.29 4.51
C TRP A 76 17.99 -1.35 5.04
N ARG A 77 18.51 -2.42 5.65
CA ARG A 77 17.67 -3.46 6.27
C ARG A 77 16.72 -2.89 7.32
N LEU A 78 17.23 -2.00 8.18
CA LEU A 78 16.43 -1.38 9.21
C LEU A 78 15.34 -0.46 8.65
N LEU A 79 15.60 0.22 7.52
CA LEU A 79 14.58 0.99 6.82
C LEU A 79 13.52 0.09 6.16
N GLU A 80 13.93 -1.03 5.58
CA GLU A 80 13.02 -2.01 4.99
C GLU A 80 12.09 -2.61 6.05
N GLU A 81 12.63 -3.03 7.19
CA GLU A 81 11.85 -3.52 8.33
C GLU A 81 10.83 -2.49 8.82
N ARG A 82 11.24 -1.21 8.94
CA ARG A 82 10.32 -0.12 9.33
C ARG A 82 9.22 0.12 8.32
N ARG A 83 9.54 0.09 7.03
CA ARG A 83 8.55 0.25 5.95
C ARG A 83 7.57 -0.93 5.95
N ALA A 84 8.07 -2.15 6.12
CA ALA A 84 7.23 -3.34 6.19
C ALA A 84 6.26 -3.26 7.38
N ALA A 85 6.74 -2.86 8.56
CA ALA A 85 5.91 -2.68 9.75
C ALA A 85 4.83 -1.60 9.57
N GLN A 86 5.17 -0.46 8.95
CA GLN A 86 4.20 0.59 8.66
C GLN A 86 3.12 0.14 7.68
N VAL A 87 3.50 -0.64 6.67
CA VAL A 87 2.53 -1.20 5.71
C VAL A 87 1.64 -2.23 6.39
N SER A 88 2.18 -3.13 7.21
CA SER A 88 1.36 -4.13 7.91
C SER A 88 0.37 -3.46 8.86
N GLU A 89 0.80 -2.47 9.64
CA GLU A 89 -0.10 -1.71 10.52
C GLU A 89 -1.19 -0.96 9.74
N ALA A 90 -0.85 -0.36 8.60
CA ALA A 90 -1.82 0.34 7.76
C ALA A 90 -2.86 -0.62 7.17
N VAL A 91 -2.42 -1.81 6.73
CA VAL A 91 -3.30 -2.87 6.22
C VAL A 91 -4.21 -3.38 7.33
N GLU A 92 -3.69 -3.64 8.53
CA GLU A 92 -4.51 -4.09 9.67
C GLU A 92 -5.56 -3.07 10.07
N ARG A 93 -5.22 -1.77 10.09
CA ARG A 93 -6.19 -0.70 10.37
C ARG A 93 -7.28 -0.66 9.33
N GLN A 94 -6.92 -0.70 8.05
CA GLN A 94 -7.91 -0.77 6.97
C GLN A 94 -8.79 -2.00 7.15
N LEU A 95 -8.22 -3.19 7.36
CA LEU A 95 -8.99 -4.41 7.55
C LEU A 95 -9.99 -4.28 8.70
N GLY A 96 -9.58 -3.67 9.82
CA GLY A 96 -10.46 -3.37 10.95
C GLY A 96 -11.61 -2.43 10.58
N GLU A 97 -11.34 -1.37 9.82
CA GLU A 97 -12.37 -0.45 9.31
C GLU A 97 -13.36 -1.16 8.37
N TRP A 98 -12.86 -2.00 7.45
CA TRP A 98 -13.70 -2.80 6.55
C TRP A 98 -14.58 -3.77 7.33
N GLN A 99 -14.02 -4.53 8.26
CA GLN A 99 -14.78 -5.43 9.12
C GLN A 99 -15.87 -4.67 9.90
N GLN A 100 -15.54 -3.51 10.48
CA GLN A 100 -16.53 -2.69 11.19
C GLN A 100 -17.66 -2.20 10.26
N ARG A 101 -17.35 -1.82 9.02
CA ARG A 101 -18.36 -1.43 8.03
C ARG A 101 -19.29 -2.58 7.66
N ASP A 102 -18.74 -3.77 7.44
CA ASP A 102 -19.51 -4.96 7.08
C ASP A 102 -20.49 -5.37 8.21
N TYR A 103 -20.08 -5.21 9.48
CA TYR A 103 -20.94 -5.48 10.64
C TYR A 103 -21.92 -4.35 10.99
N GLN A 104 -21.64 -3.11 10.59
CA GLN A 104 -22.48 -1.94 10.93
C GLN A 104 -23.52 -1.58 9.88
N ALA A 105 -23.54 -2.20 8.71
CA ALA A 105 -24.68 -2.05 7.82
C ALA A 105 -25.86 -2.83 8.41
N PRO A 106 -26.90 -2.19 9.00
CA PRO A 106 -28.15 -2.91 9.14
C PRO A 106 -28.56 -3.28 7.73
N LEU A 107 -28.63 -4.58 7.44
CA LEU A 107 -29.42 -5.06 6.32
C LEU A 107 -30.76 -4.36 6.50
N ARG A 108 -31.09 -3.38 5.65
CA ARG A 108 -32.43 -2.82 5.58
C ARG A 108 -33.30 -3.96 5.09
N THR A 109 -33.66 -4.85 6.01
CA THR A 109 -34.64 -5.87 5.80
C THR A 109 -35.91 -5.11 5.46
N ARG A 110 -36.33 -5.24 4.20
CA ARG A 110 -37.64 -4.75 3.80
C ARG A 110 -38.64 -5.37 4.78
N PRO A 111 -39.60 -4.59 5.31
CA PRO A 111 -40.62 -5.16 6.17
C PRO A 111 -41.23 -6.35 5.45
N LEU A 112 -41.35 -7.48 6.14
CA LEU A 112 -41.99 -8.65 5.58
C LEU A 112 -43.44 -8.27 5.30
N PHE A 113 -43.82 -8.29 4.03
CA PHE A 113 -45.20 -8.01 3.65
C PHE A 113 -46.13 -9.03 4.31
N CYS A 114 -47.28 -8.56 4.78
CA CYS A 114 -48.34 -9.40 5.36
C CYS A 114 -47.96 -10.12 6.66
N GLU A 115 -47.05 -9.55 7.46
CA GLU A 115 -46.64 -10.16 8.72
C GLU A 115 -47.81 -10.33 9.71
N ALA A 116 -48.70 -9.35 9.81
CA ALA A 116 -49.84 -9.39 10.72
C ALA A 116 -50.83 -10.49 10.36
N GLU A 117 -51.20 -10.61 9.07
CA GLU A 117 -52.09 -11.64 8.55
C GLU A 117 -51.47 -13.04 8.71
N ARG A 118 -50.15 -13.15 8.47
CA ARG A 118 -49.40 -14.39 8.68
C ARG A 118 -49.39 -14.80 10.15
N GLN A 119 -49.12 -13.87 11.07
CA GLN A 119 -49.12 -14.16 12.50
C GLN A 119 -50.53 -14.57 12.99
N ALA A 120 -51.58 -13.88 12.54
CA ALA A 120 -52.95 -14.21 12.87
C ALA A 120 -53.35 -15.62 12.38
N LEU A 121 -52.96 -15.99 11.15
CA LEU A 121 -53.21 -17.33 10.61
C LEU A 121 -52.47 -18.41 11.40
N ILE A 122 -51.20 -18.18 11.75
CA ILE A 122 -50.42 -19.11 12.58
C ILE A 122 -51.08 -19.31 13.95
N GLN A 123 -51.53 -18.23 14.58
CA GLN A 123 -52.22 -18.30 15.87
C GLN A 123 -53.54 -19.07 15.77
N CYS A 124 -54.28 -18.90 14.67
CA CYS A 124 -55.51 -19.66 14.43
C CYS A 124 -55.24 -21.16 14.31
N TYR A 125 -54.23 -21.57 13.53
CA TYR A 125 -53.84 -22.98 13.42
C TYR A 125 -53.30 -23.60 14.71
N GLN A 126 -52.80 -22.78 15.64
CA GLN A 126 -52.37 -23.24 16.95
C GLN A 126 -53.54 -23.42 17.93
N THR A 127 -54.64 -22.71 17.70
CA THR A 127 -55.78 -22.64 18.65
C THR A 127 -56.93 -23.54 18.21
N GLU A 128 -57.24 -23.55 16.91
CA GLU A 128 -58.36 -24.29 16.34
C GLU A 128 -57.96 -25.72 15.96
N ARG A 129 -58.90 -26.66 16.14
CA ARG A 129 -58.72 -28.07 15.72
C ARG A 129 -59.07 -28.31 14.26
N ASP A 130 -59.93 -27.46 13.68
CA ASP A 130 -60.31 -27.52 12.28
C ASP A 130 -59.65 -26.39 11.49
N VAL A 131 -59.03 -26.75 10.37
CA VAL A 131 -58.30 -25.85 9.47
C VAL A 131 -59.26 -24.91 8.75
N LEU A 132 -60.51 -25.34 8.55
CA LEU A 132 -61.53 -24.58 7.82
C LEU A 132 -62.03 -23.36 8.58
N ASP A 133 -61.95 -23.37 9.92
CA ASP A 133 -62.33 -22.21 10.75
C ASP A 133 -61.37 -21.02 10.56
N CYS A 134 -60.15 -21.29 10.09
CA CYS A 134 -59.17 -20.26 9.75
C CYS A 134 -59.30 -19.72 8.30
N ALA A 135 -60.31 -20.13 7.52
CA ALA A 135 -60.43 -19.77 6.10
C ALA A 135 -60.48 -18.25 5.84
N GLN A 136 -61.09 -17.49 6.75
CA GLN A 136 -61.12 -16.02 6.63
C GLN A 136 -59.72 -15.40 6.77
N LEU A 137 -58.83 -16.00 7.54
CA LEU A 137 -57.44 -15.54 7.69
C LEU A 137 -56.57 -15.96 6.52
N ILE A 138 -56.86 -17.12 5.91
CA ILE A 138 -56.21 -17.56 4.66
C ILE A 138 -56.53 -16.57 3.54
N THR A 139 -57.81 -16.24 3.35
CA THR A 139 -58.24 -15.27 2.33
C THR A 139 -57.70 -13.86 2.59
N ALA A 140 -57.60 -13.44 3.86
CA ALA A 140 -56.97 -12.16 4.22
C ALA A 140 -55.48 -12.12 3.85
N LEU A 141 -54.75 -13.22 4.11
CA LEU A 141 -53.34 -13.35 3.73
C LEU A 141 -53.14 -13.33 2.21
N GLU A 142 -53.98 -14.05 1.46
CA GLU A 142 -53.95 -14.06 0.00
C GLU A 142 -54.20 -12.66 -0.59
N GLN A 143 -55.19 -11.93 -0.07
CA GLN A 143 -55.47 -10.56 -0.50
C GLN A 143 -54.31 -9.62 -0.19
N CYS A 144 -53.66 -9.77 0.96
CA CYS A 144 -52.49 -9.00 1.30
C CYS A 144 -51.32 -9.31 0.35
N ALA A 145 -51.06 -10.58 0.04
CA ALA A 145 -50.01 -11.00 -0.89
C ALA A 145 -50.24 -10.42 -2.30
N ALA A 146 -51.48 -10.47 -2.80
CA ALA A 146 -51.82 -9.90 -4.10
C ALA A 146 -51.57 -8.38 -4.16
N ARG A 147 -51.85 -7.64 -3.08
CA ARG A 147 -51.53 -6.20 -3.00
C ARG A 147 -50.03 -5.95 -2.96
N ALA A 148 -49.29 -6.77 -2.21
CA ALA A 148 -47.83 -6.67 -2.12
C ALA A 148 -47.16 -6.89 -3.49
N GLU A 149 -47.63 -7.87 -4.27
CA GLU A 149 -47.15 -8.12 -5.63
C GLU A 149 -47.41 -6.93 -6.55
N GLN A 150 -48.61 -6.33 -6.49
CA GLN A 150 -48.93 -5.13 -7.26
C GLN A 150 -48.02 -3.95 -6.91
N THR A 151 -47.75 -3.73 -5.61
CA THR A 151 -46.83 -2.66 -5.18
C THR A 151 -45.40 -2.90 -5.65
N ALA A 152 -44.91 -4.14 -5.62
CA ALA A 152 -43.58 -4.49 -6.10
C ALA A 152 -43.42 -4.30 -7.63
N LEU A 153 -44.48 -4.56 -8.40
CA LEU A 153 -44.51 -4.31 -9.85
C LEU A 153 -44.57 -2.80 -10.16
N GLN A 154 -45.25 -2.01 -9.34
CA GLN A 154 -45.28 -0.54 -9.48
C GLN A 154 -43.93 0.10 -9.11
N GLU A 155 -43.26 -0.38 -8.07
CA GLU A 155 -41.92 0.10 -7.69
C GLU A 155 -40.86 -0.23 -8.74
N SER A 156 -40.95 -1.41 -9.38
CA SER A 156 -40.00 -1.79 -10.44
C SER A 156 -40.22 -1.05 -11.76
N SER A 157 -41.40 -0.45 -11.97
CA SER A 157 -41.72 0.37 -13.14
C SER A 157 -41.57 1.88 -12.90
N ALA A 158 -41.31 2.32 -11.67
CA ALA A 158 -41.04 3.72 -11.35
C ALA A 158 -39.63 4.13 -11.85
N PRO A 159 -39.48 5.20 -12.65
CA PRO A 159 -38.17 5.68 -13.06
C PRO A 159 -37.39 6.13 -11.82
N ALA A 160 -36.14 5.68 -11.72
CA ALA A 160 -35.23 6.03 -10.64
C ALA A 160 -35.25 7.55 -10.40
N ARG A 161 -35.76 7.97 -9.24
CA ARG A 161 -35.60 9.36 -8.78
C ARG A 161 -34.10 9.60 -8.67
N THR A 162 -33.56 10.34 -9.62
CA THR A 162 -32.20 10.90 -9.55
C THR A 162 -32.15 11.81 -8.33
N GLU A 163 -31.56 11.34 -7.23
CA GLU A 163 -31.24 12.20 -6.10
C GLU A 163 -30.25 13.28 -6.57
N PRO A 164 -30.53 14.58 -6.33
CA PRO A 164 -29.57 15.63 -6.65
C PRO A 164 -28.39 15.53 -5.69
N VAL A 165 -27.21 15.31 -6.27
CA VAL A 165 -25.90 15.39 -5.60
C VAL A 165 -25.77 16.75 -4.93
N ALA A 166 -25.94 16.78 -3.61
CA ALA A 166 -25.65 17.94 -2.79
C ALA A 166 -24.14 18.20 -2.84
N LYS A 167 -23.75 19.32 -3.47
CA LYS A 167 -22.38 19.84 -3.43
C LYS A 167 -21.98 20.13 -1.98
N SER A 168 -20.91 19.48 -1.53
CA SER A 168 -20.18 19.82 -0.31
C SER A 168 -19.57 21.23 -0.46
N PRO A 169 -19.79 22.17 0.48
CA PRO A 169 -19.04 23.42 0.48
C PRO A 169 -17.64 23.21 1.08
N ALA A 170 -16.68 23.95 0.53
CA ALA A 170 -15.30 24.08 0.97
C ALA A 170 -15.17 25.04 2.16
#